data_AF-A0A5C6RYG1-F1
#
_entry.id   AF-A0A5C6RYG1-F1
#
_cell.length_a   1.000
_cell.length_b   1.000
_cell.length_c   1.000
_cell.angle_alpha   90.00
_cell.angle_beta   90.00
_cell.angle_gamma   90.00
#
_symmetry.space_group_name_H-M   'P 1'
#
loop_
_entity.id
_entity.type
_entity.pdbx_description
1 polymer ?
#
loop_
_entity_poly.entity_id
_entity_poly.type
_entity_poly.pdbx_seq_one_letter_code
_entity_poly.pdbx_strand_id
1 'polypeptide(L)'
;MKNESLNKKATFRKTLIGGTLSINDLRDIEFKGEELSPQERLALKNYDRYRISILNSQKSEKDFHAAYTKLQVLANLSPFDEFLKEEYFI
;
A
#
# COMPACT_ATOMS: atom_id res chain seq x y z
N MET A 1 -13.89 39.62 -22.59
CA MET A 1 -14.49 38.28 -22.41
C MET A 1 -13.45 37.40 -21.76
N LYS A 2 -13.74 36.87 -20.57
CA LYS A 2 -12.85 35.98 -19.81
C LYS A 2 -12.87 34.61 -20.48
N ASN A 3 -11.74 34.15 -21.00
CA ASN A 3 -11.56 32.73 -21.31
C ASN A 3 -10.85 32.12 -20.11
N GLU A 4 -11.65 31.49 -19.26
CA GLU A 4 -11.19 30.72 -18.11
C GLU A 4 -10.26 29.62 -18.59
N SER A 5 -9.00 29.70 -18.15
CA SER A 5 -8.02 28.64 -18.26
C SER A 5 -8.58 27.38 -17.60
N LEU A 6 -8.70 26.32 -18.39
CA LEU A 6 -9.01 24.96 -17.94
C LEU A 6 -8.12 24.60 -16.74
N ASN A 7 -8.67 24.67 -15.54
CA ASN A 7 -8.05 24.20 -14.32
C ASN A 7 -8.08 22.66 -14.34
N LYS A 8 -7.16 22.07 -15.13
CA LYS A 8 -6.76 20.69 -14.93
C LYS A 8 -6.09 20.66 -13.57
N LYS A 9 -6.84 20.32 -12.52
CA LYS A 9 -6.28 19.80 -11.28
C LYS A 9 -5.52 18.53 -11.66
N ALA A 10 -4.26 18.70 -12.08
CA ALA A 10 -3.32 17.61 -12.16
C ALA A 10 -3.17 17.14 -10.72
N THR A 11 -3.92 16.09 -10.37
CA THR A 11 -3.77 15.39 -9.10
C THR A 11 -2.30 15.04 -9.04
N PHE A 12 -1.56 15.71 -8.16
CA PHE A 12 -0.15 15.48 -7.96
C PHE A 12 -0.02 14.09 -7.35
N ARG A 13 -0.02 13.05 -8.20
CA ARG A 13 0.29 11.70 -7.79
C ARG A 13 1.74 11.77 -7.34
N LYS A 14 1.94 11.57 -6.03
CA LYS A 14 3.26 11.40 -5.41
C LYS A 14 4.11 10.54 -6.34
N THR A 15 5.30 11.02 -6.68
CA THR A 15 6.24 10.24 -7.49
C THR A 15 6.42 8.89 -6.81
N LEU A 16 6.02 7.83 -7.49
CA LEU A 16 6.13 6.46 -6.98
C LEU A 16 7.59 6.21 -6.60
N ILE A 17 7.83 5.74 -5.38
CA ILE A 17 9.17 5.34 -4.96
C ILE A 17 9.56 4.12 -5.81
N GLY A 18 10.60 4.26 -6.63
CA GLY A 18 11.03 3.19 -7.54
C GLY A 18 10.12 2.95 -8.76
N GLY A 19 9.12 3.81 -9.03
CA GLY A 19 8.22 3.67 -10.17
C GLY A 19 7.12 2.61 -10.00
N THR A 20 7.03 1.97 -8.84
CA THR A 20 6.04 0.93 -8.53
C THR A 20 4.95 1.45 -7.59
N LEU A 21 3.70 1.04 -7.81
CA LEU A 21 2.59 1.35 -6.92
C LEU A 21 2.62 0.42 -5.70
N SER A 22 2.87 0.97 -4.50
CA SER A 22 3.02 0.19 -3.26
C SER A 22 1.73 0.11 -2.44
N ILE A 23 1.71 -0.76 -1.42
CA ILE A 23 0.61 -0.84 -0.46
C ILE A 23 0.33 0.51 0.22
N ASN A 24 1.36 1.24 0.61
CA ASN A 24 1.17 2.56 1.22
C ASN A 24 0.61 3.58 0.23
N ASP A 25 0.98 3.49 -1.05
CA ASP A 25 0.36 4.35 -2.07
C ASP A 25 -1.12 4.00 -2.27
N LEU A 26 -1.51 2.72 -2.22
CA LEU A 26 -2.92 2.31 -2.27
C LEU A 26 -3.72 2.87 -1.09
N ARG A 27 -3.13 2.88 0.11
CA ARG A 27 -3.76 3.49 1.30
C ARG A 27 -3.91 5.00 1.16
N ASP A 28 -2.90 5.68 0.60
CA ASP A 28 -2.97 7.11 0.32
C ASP A 28 -4.08 7.42 -0.71
N ILE A 29 -4.27 6.56 -1.71
CA ILE A 29 -5.35 6.67 -2.72
C ILE A 29 -6.72 6.45 -2.06
N GLU A 30 -6.88 5.39 -1.27
CA GLU A 30 -8.13 5.10 -0.54
C GLU A 30 -8.49 6.23 0.45
N PHE A 31 -7.49 6.75 1.18
CA PHE A 31 -7.67 7.86 2.12
C PHE A 31 -8.11 9.15 1.43
N LYS A 32 -7.68 9.38 0.18
CA LYS A 32 -8.14 10.52 -0.65
C LYS A 32 -9.55 10.32 -1.21
N GLY A 33 -10.15 9.15 -1.01
CA GLY A 33 -11.45 8.77 -1.59
C GLY A 33 -11.37 8.44 -3.09
N GLU A 34 -10.18 8.17 -3.62
CA GLU A 34 -10.01 7.70 -4.99
C GLU A 34 -10.32 6.19 -5.07
N GLU A 35 -10.94 5.75 -6.18
CA GLU A 35 -11.28 4.34 -6.35
C GLU A 35 -10.05 3.48 -6.62
N LEU A 36 -9.96 2.37 -5.88
CA LEU A 36 -9.03 1.28 -6.15
C LEU A 36 -9.62 0.28 -7.15
N SER A 37 -8.78 -0.42 -7.89
CA SER A 37 -9.19 -1.59 -8.67
C SER A 37 -9.52 -2.78 -7.74
N PRO A 38 -10.25 -3.81 -8.23
CA PRO A 38 -10.48 -5.03 -7.46
C PRO A 38 -9.18 -5.72 -7.00
N GLN A 39 -8.12 -5.71 -7.84
CA GLN A 39 -6.83 -6.30 -7.51
C GLN A 39 -6.08 -5.48 -6.45
N GLU A 40 -6.11 -4.16 -6.53
CA GLU A 40 -5.50 -3.28 -5.53
C GLU A 40 -6.17 -3.46 -4.15
N ARG A 41 -7.51 -3.52 -4.12
CA ARG A 41 -8.24 -3.84 -2.87
C ARG A 41 -7.90 -5.23 -2.34
N LEU A 42 -7.73 -6.22 -3.23
CA LEU A 42 -7.36 -7.57 -2.82
C LEU A 42 -5.94 -7.59 -2.21
N ALA A 43 -4.99 -6.88 -2.82
CA ALA A 43 -3.63 -6.75 -2.30
C ALA A 43 -3.59 -6.08 -0.92
N LEU A 44 -4.38 -5.03 -0.68
CA LEU A 44 -4.55 -4.43 0.65
C LEU A 44 -5.01 -5.46 1.68
N LYS A 45 -6.08 -6.21 1.37
CA LYS A 45 -6.62 -7.25 2.25
C LYS A 45 -5.61 -8.37 2.52
N ASN A 46 -4.86 -8.80 1.51
CA ASN A 46 -3.85 -9.83 1.67
C ASN A 46 -2.70 -9.35 2.56
N TYR A 47 -2.17 -8.15 2.30
CA TYR A 47 -1.14 -7.55 3.14
C TYR A 47 -1.60 -7.36 4.59
N ASP A 48 -2.84 -6.89 4.81
CA ASP A 48 -3.38 -6.67 6.15
C ASP A 48 -3.49 -7.98 6.93
N ARG A 49 -4.02 -9.04 6.31
CA ARG A 49 -4.09 -10.38 6.93
C ARG A 49 -2.69 -10.93 7.22
N TYR A 50 -1.79 -10.85 6.26
CA TYR A 50 -0.40 -11.26 6.42
C TYR A 50 0.30 -10.52 7.56
N ARG A 51 0.22 -9.18 7.58
CA ARG A 51 0.81 -8.34 8.64
C ARG A 51 0.31 -8.77 10.01
N ILE A 52 -1.00 -8.90 10.18
CA ILE A 52 -1.60 -9.27 11.47
C ILE A 52 -1.13 -10.67 11.90
N SER A 53 -1.15 -11.64 10.98
CA SER A 53 -0.69 -13.02 11.24
C SER A 53 0.76 -13.04 11.73
N ILE A 54 1.66 -12.36 11.00
CA ILE A 54 3.09 -12.29 11.34
C ILE A 54 3.30 -11.57 12.68
N LEU A 55 2.66 -10.43 12.92
CA LEU A 55 2.87 -9.70 14.17
C LEU A 55 2.34 -10.48 15.39
N ASN A 56 1.20 -11.16 15.25
CA ASN A 56 0.62 -11.98 16.31
C ASN A 56 1.42 -13.26 16.59
N SER A 57 2.23 -13.74 15.64
CA SER A 57 3.05 -14.93 15.86
C SER A 57 4.32 -14.66 16.69
N GLN A 58 4.74 -13.39 16.82
CA GLN A 58 5.98 -13.04 17.51
C GLN A 58 5.88 -13.28 19.02
N LYS A 59 6.99 -13.74 19.64
CA LYS A 59 7.03 -14.14 21.07
C LYS A 59 7.81 -13.18 21.96
N SER A 60 8.48 -12.20 21.36
CA SER A 60 9.23 -11.18 22.09
C SER A 60 9.01 -9.81 21.46
N GLU A 61 9.18 -8.77 22.27
CA GLU A 61 9.12 -7.39 21.80
C GLU A 61 10.20 -7.11 20.74
N LYS A 62 11.40 -7.67 20.92
CA LYS A 62 12.50 -7.55 19.95
C LYS A 62 12.11 -8.11 18.58
N ASP A 63 11.53 -9.30 18.55
CA ASP A 63 11.12 -9.96 17.29
C ASP A 63 9.91 -9.24 16.67
N PHE A 64 8.99 -8.75 17.52
CA PHE A 64 7.88 -7.91 17.07
C PHE A 64 8.38 -6.66 16.35
N HIS A 65 9.31 -5.90 16.96
CA HIS A 65 9.86 -4.69 16.34
C HIS A 65 10.59 -5.01 15.04
N ALA A 66 11.39 -6.07 15.01
CA ALA A 66 12.09 -6.50 13.79
C ALA A 66 11.10 -6.87 12.66
N ALA A 67 10.07 -7.65 12.98
CA ALA A 67 9.03 -8.03 12.02
C ALA A 67 8.24 -6.80 11.55
N TYR A 68 7.87 -5.90 12.46
CA TYR A 68 7.18 -4.65 12.15
C TYR A 68 7.98 -3.77 11.19
N THR A 69 9.28 -3.57 11.46
CA THR A 69 10.16 -2.82 10.55
C THR A 69 10.20 -3.46 9.16
N LYS A 70 10.37 -4.79 9.07
CA LYS A 70 10.37 -5.49 7.77
C LYS A 70 9.05 -5.28 7.03
N LEU A 71 7.91 -5.40 7.72
CA LEU A 71 6.58 -5.21 7.13
C LEU A 71 6.39 -3.76 6.63
N GLN A 72 6.85 -2.77 7.40
CA GLN A 72 6.83 -1.36 6.96
C GLN A 72 7.68 -1.12 5.71
N VAL A 73 8.86 -1.73 5.63
CA VAL A 73 9.71 -1.64 4.43
C VAL A 73 8.99 -2.24 3.22
N LEU A 74 8.42 -3.44 3.36
CA LEU A 74 7.66 -4.08 2.28
C LEU A 74 6.47 -3.22 1.82
N ALA A 75 5.71 -2.65 2.75
CA ALA A 75 4.55 -1.83 2.41
C ALA A 75 4.91 -0.55 1.62
N ASN A 76 6.13 -0.03 1.78
CA ASN A 76 6.59 1.19 1.11
C ASN A 76 7.36 0.92 -0.18
N LEU A 77 8.03 -0.23 -0.30
CA LEU A 77 9.01 -0.48 -1.38
C LEU A 77 8.63 -1.62 -2.33
N SER A 78 7.71 -2.51 -1.94
CA SER A 78 7.25 -3.59 -2.82
C SER A 78 6.11 -3.11 -3.71
N PRO A 79 6.04 -3.56 -4.97
CA PRO A 79 4.86 -3.35 -5.80
C PRO A 79 3.66 -4.08 -5.18
N PHE A 80 2.45 -3.54 -5.33
CA PHE A 80 1.27 -4.09 -4.64
C PHE A 80 0.93 -5.52 -5.11
N ASP A 81 1.27 -5.86 -6.36
CA ASP A 81 1.01 -7.17 -6.96
C ASP A 81 1.82 -8.29 -6.30
N GLU A 82 2.89 -7.97 -5.58
CA GLU A 82 3.59 -8.89 -4.68
C GLU A 82 2.59 -9.59 -3.74
N PHE A 83 1.66 -8.83 -3.18
CA PHE A 83 0.67 -9.33 -2.22
C PHE A 83 -0.51 -10.05 -2.88
N LEU A 84 -0.46 -10.28 -4.20
CA LEU A 84 -1.38 -11.16 -4.91
C LEU A 84 -0.83 -12.59 -5.06
N LYS A 85 0.40 -12.86 -4.61
CA LYS A 85 0.96 -14.20 -4.57
C LYS A 85 0.30 -15.05 -3.47
N GLU A 86 0.25 -16.36 -3.72
CA GLU A 86 -0.41 -17.33 -2.84
C GLU A 86 0.14 -17.34 -1.41
N GLU A 87 1.43 -17.01 -1.22
CA GLU A 87 2.06 -16.95 0.11
C GLU A 87 1.41 -15.91 1.05
N TYR A 88 0.65 -14.96 0.50
CA TYR A 88 -0.07 -13.94 1.26
C TYR A 88 -1.57 -14.25 1.45
N PHE A 89 -2.04 -15.41 1.00
CA PHE A 89 -3.43 -15.84 1.14
C PHE A 89 -3.63 -16.57 2.48
N ILE A 90 -3.51 -15.83 3.58
CA ILE A 90 -3.69 -16.32 4.95
C ILE A 90 -5.14 -16.22 5.40
#